data_AF-A0A7C7DWC6-F1
#
_entry.id   AF-A0A7C7DWC6-F1
#
_cell.length_a   1.000
_cell.length_b   1.000
_cell.length_c   1.000
_cell.angle_alpha   90.00
_cell.angle_beta   90.00
_cell.angle_gamma   90.00
#
_symmetry.space_group_name_H-M   'P 1'
#
loop_
_entity.id
_entity.type
_entity.pdbx_description
1 polymer ?
#
loop_
_entity_poly.entity_id
_entity_poly.type
_entity_poly.pdbx_seq_one_letter_code
_entity_poly.pdbx_strand_id
1 'polypeptide(L)'
;MMKMTSKAASWQIARAQVETSRACAARSFLVTLLPWLVAAALVDWLVTRTLTRFAIFVPKTPAMITGYQWLNWLGQVGSTMAAFLALLGIGAIVVIEWRTRRAWWLALPMAGLATITVLAPFFPPAIWLPGYALLAVMVLLALSWRIVRTRASTTVRLALLLPVLAMLAAALYQAAPTLYALLRWSGPPAWGLPLFRAGEGLVVLGAVALWWAYGRRADRRSWLAGCLLASLFAAIYLATPALTATIVVWSHGLTLTLPWWLYAAALPLFAVTVIHALRSGRRSMAYALLLLAAAGYAPQLSSQFWFGMIALSYATLTAPSEHNATSSMV
;
A
#
# COMPACT_ATOMS: atom_id res chain seq x y z
N MET A 1 8.35 48.39 -28.54
CA MET A 1 8.19 47.53 -27.35
C MET A 1 7.29 46.28 -27.54
N MET A 2 6.60 46.10 -28.68
CA MET A 2 5.60 45.02 -28.85
C MET A 2 6.15 43.65 -29.33
N LYS A 3 7.46 43.52 -29.64
CA LYS A 3 8.09 42.27 -30.11
C LYS A 3 8.66 41.37 -29.01
N MET A 4 8.80 41.83 -27.77
CA MET A 4 9.37 41.03 -26.67
C MET A 4 8.36 40.08 -26.00
N THR A 5 7.06 40.36 -26.09
CA THR A 5 6.00 39.52 -25.47
C THR A 5 5.78 38.19 -26.20
N SER A 6 5.96 38.16 -27.53
CA SER A 6 5.76 36.96 -28.36
C SER A 6 6.79 35.86 -28.05
N LYS A 7 8.06 36.20 -27.84
CA LYS A 7 9.12 35.23 -27.54
C LYS A 7 8.93 34.62 -26.14
N ALA A 8 8.57 35.42 -25.14
CA ALA A 8 8.29 34.92 -23.79
C ALA A 8 7.11 33.93 -23.77
N ALA A 9 6.05 34.21 -24.52
CA ALA A 9 4.89 33.33 -24.64
C ALA A 9 5.25 31.99 -25.34
N SER A 10 6.03 32.03 -26.43
CA SER A 10 6.43 30.80 -27.14
C SER A 10 7.35 29.91 -26.30
N TRP A 11 8.25 30.50 -25.50
CA TRP A 11 9.07 29.76 -24.54
C TRP A 11 8.23 29.10 -23.44
N GLN A 12 7.19 29.77 -22.94
CA GLN A 12 6.29 29.20 -21.93
C GLN A 12 5.48 28.03 -22.49
N ILE A 13 4.96 28.15 -23.72
CA ILE A 13 4.22 27.08 -24.40
C ILE A 13 5.11 25.86 -24.64
N ALA A 14 6.32 26.07 -25.17
CA ALA A 14 7.28 24.98 -25.41
C ALA A 14 7.66 24.27 -24.10
N ARG A 15 7.87 25.01 -23.01
CA ARG A 15 8.15 24.42 -21.69
C ARG A 15 6.96 23.60 -21.19
N ALA A 16 5.73 24.10 -21.29
CA ALA A 16 4.53 23.39 -20.88
C ALA A 16 4.32 22.09 -21.68
N GLN A 17 4.61 22.09 -22.99
CA GLN A 17 4.55 20.90 -23.84
C GLN A 17 5.58 19.84 -23.43
N VAL A 18 6.80 20.24 -23.10
CA VAL A 18 7.84 19.30 -22.63
C VAL A 18 7.50 18.73 -21.25
N GLU A 19 6.91 19.52 -20.35
CA GLU A 19 6.53 19.03 -19.02
C GLU A 19 5.35 18.05 -19.08
N THR A 20 4.37 18.32 -19.94
CA THR A 20 3.24 17.42 -20.16
C THR A 20 3.66 16.11 -20.85
N SER A 21 4.58 16.15 -21.83
CA SER A 21 5.09 14.94 -22.48
C SER A 21 5.82 14.02 -21.50
N ARG A 22 6.65 14.58 -20.61
CA ARG A 22 7.36 13.81 -19.57
C ARG A 22 6.42 13.21 -18.54
N ALA A 23 5.40 13.94 -18.10
CA ALA A 23 4.39 13.41 -17.19
C ALA A 23 3.58 12.26 -17.83
N CYS A 24 3.29 12.37 -19.14
CA CYS A 24 2.65 11.30 -19.90
C CYS A 24 3.54 10.05 -19.98
N ALA A 25 4.83 10.24 -20.30
CA ALA A 25 5.80 9.14 -20.34
C ALA A 25 5.94 8.44 -18.98
N ALA A 26 6.05 9.20 -17.88
CA ALA A 26 6.13 8.65 -16.53
C ALA A 26 4.86 7.87 -16.15
N ARG A 27 3.67 8.33 -16.57
CA ARG A 27 2.41 7.61 -16.34
C ARG A 27 2.35 6.31 -17.14
N SER A 28 2.77 6.33 -18.40
CA SER A 28 2.86 5.13 -19.24
C SER A 28 3.83 4.11 -18.64
N PHE A 29 5.01 4.58 -18.22
CA PHE A 29 5.99 3.76 -17.51
C PHE A 29 5.41 3.13 -16.23
N LEU A 30 4.70 3.89 -15.39
CA LEU A 30 4.08 3.38 -14.18
C LEU A 30 3.04 2.28 -14.48
N VAL A 31 2.24 2.44 -15.53
CA VAL A 31 1.26 1.42 -15.96
C VAL A 31 1.96 0.12 -16.38
N THR A 32 3.07 0.21 -17.13
CA THR A 32 3.87 -0.94 -17.56
C THR A 32 4.60 -1.60 -16.39
N LEU A 33 5.05 -0.81 -15.41
CA LEU A 33 5.76 -1.28 -14.22
C LEU A 33 4.85 -2.06 -13.25
N LEU A 34 3.59 -1.63 -13.14
CA LEU A 34 2.65 -2.11 -12.13
C LEU A 34 2.44 -3.64 -12.08
N PRO A 35 2.23 -4.37 -13.20
CA PRO A 35 2.09 -5.83 -13.14
C PRO A 35 3.34 -6.53 -12.61
N TRP A 36 4.54 -6.04 -12.95
CA TRP A 36 5.80 -6.58 -12.45
C TRP A 36 5.99 -6.29 -10.97
N LEU A 37 5.65 -5.08 -10.54
CA LEU A 37 5.67 -4.70 -9.13
C LEU A 37 4.70 -5.55 -8.31
N VAL A 38 3.47 -5.76 -8.80
CA VAL A 38 2.49 -6.64 -8.15
C VAL A 38 3.02 -8.06 -8.08
N ALA A 39 3.55 -8.61 -9.17
CA ALA A 39 4.09 -9.98 -9.17
C ALA A 39 5.22 -10.12 -8.13
N ALA A 40 6.19 -9.20 -8.12
CA ALA A 40 7.29 -9.22 -7.16
C ALA A 40 6.81 -9.03 -5.70
N ALA A 41 5.86 -8.12 -5.47
CA ALA A 41 5.27 -7.88 -4.14
C ALA A 41 4.47 -9.09 -3.64
N LEU A 42 3.76 -9.80 -4.54
CA LEU A 42 3.06 -11.05 -4.19
C LEU A 42 4.05 -12.18 -3.90
N VAL A 43 5.16 -12.28 -4.63
CA VAL A 43 6.22 -13.24 -4.30
C VAL A 43 6.81 -12.93 -2.93
N ASP A 44 7.17 -11.67 -2.65
CA ASP A 44 7.65 -11.29 -1.32
C ASP A 44 6.65 -11.62 -0.20
N TRP A 45 5.38 -11.25 -0.40
CA TRP A 45 4.33 -11.47 0.57
C TRP A 45 4.03 -12.96 0.80
N LEU A 46 3.85 -13.75 -0.25
CA LEU A 46 3.53 -15.17 -0.14
C LEU A 46 4.75 -16.00 0.26
N VAL A 47 5.92 -15.77 -0.36
CA VAL A 47 7.11 -16.59 -0.11
C VAL A 47 7.78 -16.14 1.18
N THR A 48 8.28 -14.91 1.22
CA THR A 48 9.14 -14.40 2.30
C THR A 48 8.40 -14.19 3.61
N ARG A 49 7.12 -13.83 3.57
CA ARG A 49 6.37 -13.46 4.78
C ARG A 49 5.36 -14.52 5.22
N THR A 50 4.86 -15.33 4.29
CA THR A 50 3.88 -16.38 4.60
C THR A 50 4.54 -17.75 4.66
N LEU A 51 5.07 -18.27 3.54
CA LEU A 51 5.54 -19.65 3.40
C LEU A 51 6.79 -19.93 4.25
N THR A 52 7.79 -19.05 4.25
CA THR A 52 9.00 -19.24 5.08
C THR A 52 8.68 -19.25 6.59
N ARG A 53 7.57 -18.63 7.02
CA ARG A 53 7.15 -18.61 8.42
C ARG A 53 6.52 -19.92 8.87
N PHE A 54 6.05 -20.77 7.95
CA PHE A 54 5.68 -22.13 8.29
C PHE A 54 6.88 -22.95 8.79
N ALA A 55 8.12 -22.58 8.44
CA ALA A 55 9.34 -23.25 8.91
C ALA A 55 9.46 -23.32 10.43
N ILE A 56 8.81 -22.38 11.13
CA ILE A 56 8.80 -22.34 12.60
C ILE A 56 8.12 -23.58 13.19
N PHE A 57 7.15 -24.16 12.48
CA PHE A 57 6.27 -25.21 12.97
C PHE A 57 6.55 -26.59 12.34
N VAL A 58 7.45 -26.66 11.37
CA VAL A 58 7.77 -27.89 10.65
C VAL A 58 9.09 -28.49 11.19
N PRO A 59 9.15 -29.81 11.44
CA PRO A 59 10.39 -30.47 11.84
C PRO A 59 11.54 -30.22 10.84
N LYS A 60 12.73 -29.93 11.36
CA LYS A 60 13.91 -29.54 10.57
C LYS A 60 14.65 -30.75 10.01
N THR A 61 13.99 -31.54 9.16
CA THR A 61 14.66 -32.63 8.43
C THR A 61 15.61 -32.07 7.37
N PRO A 62 16.66 -32.80 6.95
CA PRO A 62 17.58 -32.31 5.91
C PRO A 62 16.88 -31.88 4.62
N ALA A 63 15.90 -32.66 4.16
CA ALA A 63 15.09 -32.31 2.98
C ALA A 63 14.30 -31.01 3.18
N MET A 64 13.73 -30.81 4.37
CA MET A 64 13.00 -29.58 4.70
C MET A 64 13.93 -28.37 4.74
N ILE A 65 15.15 -28.52 5.27
CA ILE A 65 16.16 -27.45 5.28
C ILE A 65 16.51 -27.03 3.84
N THR A 66 16.78 -27.99 2.95
CA THR A 66 17.05 -27.69 1.54
C THR A 66 15.86 -27.00 0.87
N GLY A 67 14.64 -27.47 1.12
CA GLY A 67 13.41 -26.81 0.63
C GLY A 67 13.30 -25.35 1.09
N TYR A 68 13.55 -25.07 2.38
CA TYR A 68 13.52 -23.71 2.91
C TYR A 68 14.68 -22.83 2.43
N GLN A 69 15.84 -23.39 2.09
CA GLN A 69 16.92 -22.64 1.46
C GLN A 69 16.50 -22.10 0.08
N TRP A 70 15.88 -22.95 -0.75
CA TRP A 70 15.32 -22.51 -2.04
C TRP A 70 14.20 -21.49 -1.87
N LEU A 71 13.31 -21.71 -0.90
CA LEU A 71 12.22 -20.79 -0.60
C LEU A 71 12.76 -19.43 -0.14
N ASN A 72 13.78 -19.41 0.72
CA ASN A 72 14.45 -18.20 1.18
C ASN A 72 15.15 -17.47 0.03
N TRP A 73 15.85 -18.20 -0.85
CA TRP A 73 16.48 -17.60 -2.03
C TRP A 73 15.45 -16.94 -2.95
N LEU A 74 14.36 -17.65 -3.27
CA LEU A 74 13.27 -17.11 -4.07
C LEU A 74 12.63 -15.88 -3.40
N GLY A 75 12.43 -15.93 -2.09
CA GLY A 75 11.91 -14.82 -1.29
C GLY A 75 12.84 -13.61 -1.31
N GLN A 76 14.16 -13.79 -1.21
CA GLN A 76 15.14 -12.71 -1.30
C GLN A 76 15.14 -12.04 -2.68
N VAL A 77 15.11 -12.84 -3.75
CA VAL A 77 15.00 -12.33 -5.12
C VAL A 77 13.70 -11.52 -5.28
N GLY A 78 12.57 -12.07 -4.83
CA GLY A 78 11.27 -11.41 -4.86
C GLY A 78 11.25 -10.10 -4.08
N SER A 79 11.72 -10.11 -2.83
CA SER A 79 11.80 -8.92 -1.97
C SER A 79 12.70 -7.84 -2.57
N THR A 80 13.85 -8.21 -3.12
CA THR A 80 14.79 -7.26 -3.72
C THR A 80 14.21 -6.64 -4.98
N MET A 81 13.62 -7.45 -5.86
CA MET A 81 12.93 -6.99 -7.05
C MET A 81 11.76 -6.07 -6.68
N ALA A 82 10.95 -6.45 -5.70
CA ALA A 82 9.81 -5.65 -5.26
C ALA A 82 10.25 -4.31 -4.67
N ALA A 83 11.32 -4.27 -3.86
CA ALA A 83 11.88 -3.03 -3.33
C ALA A 83 12.41 -2.12 -4.46
N PHE A 84 13.14 -2.68 -5.43
CA PHE A 84 13.66 -1.93 -6.57
C PHE A 84 12.53 -1.35 -7.44
N LEU A 85 11.55 -2.18 -7.81
CA LEU A 85 10.39 -1.74 -8.59
C LEU A 85 9.54 -0.73 -7.81
N ALA A 86 9.44 -0.85 -6.49
CA ALA A 86 8.73 0.13 -5.66
C ALA A 86 9.44 1.48 -5.67
N LEU A 87 10.77 1.52 -5.57
CA LEU A 87 11.53 2.76 -5.70
C LEU A 87 11.34 3.42 -7.07
N LEU A 88 11.35 2.64 -8.15
CA LEU A 88 11.03 3.14 -9.50
C LEU A 88 9.60 3.68 -9.59
N GLY A 89 8.63 2.97 -8.98
CA GLY A 89 7.23 3.39 -8.94
C GLY A 89 7.02 4.70 -8.19
N ILE A 90 7.68 4.86 -7.04
CA ILE A 90 7.67 6.10 -6.26
C ILE A 90 8.36 7.22 -7.02
N GLY A 91 9.51 6.96 -7.66
CA GLY A 91 10.18 7.92 -8.53
C GLY A 91 9.26 8.41 -9.64
N ALA A 92 8.54 7.50 -10.32
CA ALA A 92 7.56 7.87 -11.33
C ALA A 92 6.41 8.72 -10.76
N ILE A 93 5.86 8.37 -9.59
CA ILE A 93 4.81 9.17 -8.91
C ILE A 93 5.34 10.56 -8.57
N VAL A 94 6.53 10.68 -7.98
CA VAL A 94 7.17 11.97 -7.65
C VAL A 94 7.34 12.81 -8.91
N VAL A 95 7.81 12.24 -10.02
CA VAL A 95 7.95 12.96 -11.30
C VAL A 95 6.60 13.44 -11.81
N ILE A 96 5.56 12.60 -11.78
CA ILE A 96 4.20 12.97 -12.20
C ILE A 96 3.67 14.13 -11.35
N GLU A 97 3.73 14.01 -10.03
CA GLU A 97 3.19 15.02 -9.10
C GLU A 97 3.97 16.34 -9.14
N TRP A 98 5.30 16.27 -9.29
CA TRP A 98 6.15 17.44 -9.42
C TRP A 98 5.89 18.20 -10.72
N ARG A 99 5.80 17.49 -11.85
CA ARG A 99 5.63 18.09 -13.18
C ARG A 99 4.23 18.62 -13.42
N THR A 100 3.20 17.94 -12.91
CA THR A 100 1.82 18.43 -13.05
C THR A 100 1.50 19.59 -12.13
N ARG A 101 2.38 19.92 -11.16
CA ARG A 101 2.22 20.97 -10.14
C ARG A 101 0.95 20.85 -9.27
N ARG A 102 0.18 19.77 -9.41
CA ARG A 102 -1.09 19.56 -8.70
C ARG A 102 -0.89 19.20 -7.24
N ALA A 103 0.16 18.44 -6.92
CA ALA A 103 0.47 18.01 -5.55
C ALA A 103 1.97 18.03 -5.25
N TRP A 104 2.64 19.17 -5.46
CA TRP A 104 4.04 19.34 -5.08
C TRP A 104 4.28 19.08 -3.58
N TRP A 105 3.28 19.37 -2.74
CA TRP A 105 3.24 19.10 -1.30
C TRP A 105 3.21 17.60 -0.96
N LEU A 106 2.83 16.73 -1.90
CA LEU A 106 2.95 15.26 -1.77
C LEU A 106 4.29 14.79 -2.35
N ALA A 107 4.69 15.34 -3.50
CA ALA A 107 5.94 14.97 -4.17
C ALA A 107 7.18 15.23 -3.31
N LEU A 108 7.24 16.37 -2.62
CA LEU A 108 8.37 16.76 -1.80
C LEU A 108 8.63 15.79 -0.63
N PRO A 109 7.66 15.47 0.25
CA PRO A 109 7.90 14.52 1.33
C PRO A 109 8.13 13.09 0.81
N MET A 110 7.51 12.68 -0.30
CA MET A 110 7.81 11.39 -0.93
C MET A 110 9.26 11.30 -1.44
N ALA A 111 9.75 12.36 -2.08
CA ALA A 111 11.14 12.45 -2.54
C ALA A 111 12.11 12.43 -1.35
N GLY A 112 11.84 13.22 -0.31
CA GLY A 112 12.64 13.22 0.92
C GLY A 112 12.68 11.84 1.57
N LEU A 113 11.54 11.15 1.65
CA LEU A 113 11.45 9.81 2.22
C LEU A 113 12.23 8.77 1.39
N ALA A 114 12.18 8.87 0.06
CA ALA A 114 12.95 8.02 -0.84
C ALA A 114 14.45 8.26 -0.67
N THR A 115 14.88 9.53 -0.61
CA THR A 115 16.26 9.91 -0.35
C THR A 115 16.76 9.38 0.99
N ILE A 116 15.99 9.56 2.09
CA ILE A 116 16.35 8.99 3.40
C ILE A 116 16.48 7.48 3.32
N THR A 117 15.58 6.79 2.62
CA THR A 117 15.62 5.32 2.48
C THR A 117 16.87 4.84 1.74
N VAL A 118 17.30 5.56 0.69
CA VAL A 118 18.54 5.24 -0.04
C VAL A 118 19.78 5.54 0.81
N LEU A 119 19.74 6.58 1.63
CA LEU A 119 20.86 6.99 2.48
C LEU A 119 20.94 6.23 3.82
N ALA A 120 19.83 5.62 4.27
CA ALA A 120 19.73 4.95 5.58
C ALA A 120 20.84 3.91 5.86
N PRO A 121 21.34 3.11 4.89
CA PRO A 121 22.43 2.17 5.13
C PRO A 121 23.75 2.83 5.57
N PHE A 122 23.93 4.11 5.30
CA PHE A 122 25.18 4.84 5.59
C PHE A 122 25.15 5.56 6.95
N PHE A 123 24.01 5.57 7.65
CA PHE A 123 23.85 6.32 8.89
C PHE A 123 23.20 5.48 10.00
N PRO A 124 23.58 5.66 11.28
CA PRO A 124 22.90 5.03 12.40
C PRO A 124 21.40 5.38 12.43
N PRO A 125 20.50 4.43 12.79
CA PRO A 125 19.06 4.66 12.87
C PRO A 125 18.64 5.88 13.68
N ALA A 126 19.35 6.16 14.78
CA ALA A 126 19.05 7.31 15.64
C ALA A 126 19.07 8.67 14.91
N ILE A 127 19.84 8.78 13.82
CA ILE A 127 19.97 10.04 13.06
C ILE A 127 18.80 10.23 12.09
N TRP A 128 18.42 9.18 11.36
CA TRP A 128 17.48 9.31 10.23
C TRP A 128 16.05 8.87 10.55
N LEU A 129 15.84 8.04 11.57
CA LEU A 129 14.52 7.49 11.91
C LEU A 129 13.49 8.57 12.28
N PRO A 130 13.83 9.66 13.03
CA PRO A 130 12.91 10.76 13.26
C PRO A 130 12.44 11.44 11.97
N GLY A 131 13.40 11.71 11.06
CA GLY A 131 13.11 12.32 9.76
C GLY A 131 12.26 11.41 8.87
N TYR A 132 12.57 10.11 8.86
CA TYR A 132 11.76 9.10 8.17
C TYR A 132 10.33 9.08 8.69
N ALA A 133 10.13 8.99 10.01
CA ALA A 133 8.82 8.96 10.63
C ALA A 133 8.00 10.22 10.33
N LEU A 134 8.62 11.40 10.44
CA LEU A 134 7.98 12.67 10.11
C LEU A 134 7.53 12.71 8.65
N LEU A 135 8.42 12.38 7.72
CA LEU A 135 8.09 12.38 6.29
C LEU A 135 7.03 11.32 5.94
N ALA A 136 7.09 10.13 6.52
CA ALA A 136 6.07 9.10 6.33
C ALA A 136 4.68 9.59 6.78
N VAL A 137 4.58 10.21 7.96
CA VAL A 137 3.34 10.82 8.45
C VAL A 137 2.88 11.94 7.52
N MET A 138 3.78 12.83 7.08
CA MET A 138 3.46 13.89 6.13
C MET A 138 2.91 13.35 4.82
N VAL A 139 3.50 12.29 4.25
CA VAL A 139 3.00 11.66 3.01
C VAL A 139 1.60 11.08 3.22
N LEU A 140 1.33 10.40 4.34
CA LEU A 140 0.01 9.83 4.60
C LEU A 140 -1.06 10.89 4.85
N LEU A 141 -0.73 11.98 5.55
CA LEU A 141 -1.62 13.13 5.72
C LEU A 141 -1.90 13.81 4.38
N ALA A 142 -0.87 13.97 3.56
CA ALA A 142 -0.95 14.47 2.20
C ALA A 142 -1.89 13.57 1.35
N LEU A 143 -1.69 12.25 1.34
CA LEU A 143 -2.56 11.33 0.62
C LEU A 143 -4.02 11.38 1.13
N SER A 144 -4.22 11.46 2.44
CA SER A 144 -5.55 11.62 3.04
C SER A 144 -6.24 12.89 2.53
N TRP A 145 -5.53 14.02 2.54
CA TRP A 145 -6.02 15.29 2.03
C TRP A 145 -6.37 15.22 0.54
N ARG A 146 -5.52 14.57 -0.26
CA ARG A 146 -5.80 14.32 -1.68
C ARG A 146 -7.10 13.56 -1.87
N ILE A 147 -7.29 12.47 -1.14
CA ILE A 147 -8.48 11.61 -1.22
C ILE A 147 -9.74 12.41 -0.90
N VAL A 148 -9.73 13.20 0.18
CA VAL A 148 -10.86 14.05 0.56
C VAL A 148 -11.22 15.05 -0.54
N ARG A 149 -10.21 15.58 -1.23
CA ARG A 149 -10.36 16.53 -2.35
C ARG A 149 -10.69 15.90 -3.71
N THR A 150 -10.71 14.59 -3.83
CA THR A 150 -11.12 13.96 -5.10
C THR A 150 -12.60 14.21 -5.36
N ARG A 151 -12.98 14.37 -6.64
CA ARG A 151 -14.38 14.47 -7.09
C ARG A 151 -15.07 13.10 -7.19
N ALA A 152 -14.68 12.17 -6.33
CA ALA A 152 -15.26 10.84 -6.28
C ALA A 152 -16.40 10.82 -5.25
N SER A 153 -17.32 9.87 -5.42
CA SER A 153 -18.42 9.68 -4.47
C SER A 153 -17.91 9.48 -3.04
N THR A 154 -18.70 9.87 -2.05
CA THR A 154 -18.35 9.72 -0.62
C THR A 154 -17.96 8.30 -0.26
N THR A 155 -18.63 7.31 -0.87
CA THR A 155 -18.31 5.89 -0.70
C THR A 155 -16.89 5.55 -1.19
N VAL A 156 -16.52 6.01 -2.40
CA VAL A 156 -15.17 5.78 -2.94
C VAL A 156 -14.11 6.49 -2.09
N ARG A 157 -14.39 7.71 -1.65
CA ARG A 157 -13.49 8.46 -0.77
C ARG A 157 -13.27 7.72 0.54
N LEU A 158 -14.34 7.24 1.18
CA LEU A 158 -14.23 6.46 2.41
C LEU A 158 -13.43 5.16 2.21
N ALA A 159 -13.69 4.45 1.12
CA ALA A 159 -13.01 3.21 0.77
C ALA A 159 -11.49 3.38 0.57
N LEU A 160 -11.05 4.54 0.07
CA LEU A 160 -9.64 4.87 -0.07
C LEU A 160 -9.04 5.47 1.20
N LEU A 161 -9.82 6.22 1.98
CA LEU A 161 -9.36 6.90 3.19
C LEU A 161 -9.08 5.92 4.33
N LEU A 162 -9.93 4.90 4.52
CA LEU A 162 -9.78 3.94 5.62
C LEU A 162 -8.42 3.21 5.61
N PRO A 163 -7.92 2.66 4.49
CA PRO A 163 -6.58 2.09 4.45
C PRO A 163 -5.46 3.10 4.73
N VAL A 164 -5.59 4.37 4.29
CA VAL A 164 -4.58 5.40 4.57
C VAL A 164 -4.54 5.73 6.05
N LEU A 165 -5.71 5.85 6.69
CA LEU A 165 -5.81 6.08 8.13
C LEU A 165 -5.30 4.89 8.94
N ALA A 166 -5.51 3.66 8.46
CA ALA A 166 -4.91 2.46 9.05
C ALA A 166 -3.37 2.54 8.98
N MET A 167 -2.80 2.81 7.79
CA MET A 167 -1.36 3.00 7.65
C MET A 167 -0.83 4.15 8.51
N LEU A 168 -1.60 5.21 8.70
CA LEU A 168 -1.23 6.34 9.57
C LEU A 168 -1.20 5.94 11.03
N ALA A 169 -2.19 5.19 11.51
CA ALA A 169 -2.19 4.65 12.87
C ALA A 169 -0.98 3.74 13.11
N ALA A 170 -0.65 2.86 12.16
CA ALA A 170 0.54 2.02 12.23
C ALA A 170 1.85 2.83 12.19
N ALA A 171 1.95 3.84 11.33
CA ALA A 171 3.12 4.71 11.24
C ALA A 171 3.33 5.51 12.54
N LEU A 172 2.27 6.05 13.13
CA LEU A 172 2.32 6.75 14.41
C LEU A 172 2.70 5.81 15.56
N TYR A 173 2.17 4.58 15.57
CA TYR A 173 2.59 3.55 16.52
C TYR A 173 4.10 3.26 16.41
N GLN A 174 4.62 3.07 15.19
CA GLN A 174 6.05 2.82 14.96
C GLN A 174 6.93 4.04 15.29
N ALA A 175 6.41 5.26 15.10
CA ALA A 175 7.12 6.50 15.42
C ALA A 175 7.13 6.81 16.93
N ALA A 176 6.21 6.24 17.70
CA ALA A 176 6.01 6.57 19.11
C ALA A 176 7.26 6.36 19.98
N PRO A 177 8.00 5.23 19.90
CA PRO A 177 9.21 5.04 20.70
C PRO A 177 10.30 6.06 20.36
N THR A 178 10.47 6.38 19.06
CA THR A 178 11.44 7.39 18.62
C THR A 178 11.08 8.77 19.16
N LEU A 179 9.80 9.15 19.12
CA LEU A 179 9.32 10.42 19.68
C LEU A 179 9.56 10.49 21.20
N TYR A 180 9.26 9.41 21.93
CA TYR A 180 9.47 9.35 23.37
C TYR A 180 10.95 9.47 23.73
N ALA A 181 11.82 8.79 22.98
CA ALA A 181 13.27 8.88 23.17
C ALA A 181 13.80 10.30 22.92
N LEU A 182 13.33 10.98 21.88
CA LEU A 182 13.71 12.36 21.57
C LEU A 182 13.27 13.34 22.67
N LEU A 183 12.05 13.15 23.19
CA LEU A 183 11.48 13.99 24.24
C LEU A 183 11.93 13.59 25.66
N ARG A 184 12.72 12.52 25.78
CA ARG A 184 13.19 11.93 27.04
C ARG A 184 12.04 11.60 28.00
N TRP A 185 10.90 11.18 27.45
CA TRP A 185 9.77 10.73 28.25
C TRP A 185 10.04 9.33 28.80
N SER A 186 9.62 9.10 30.03
CA SER A 186 9.78 7.81 30.70
C SER A 186 8.72 6.81 30.26
N GLY A 187 9.11 5.53 30.24
CA GLY A 187 8.21 4.42 29.96
C GLY A 187 7.78 4.29 28.49
N PRO A 188 7.00 3.24 28.17
CA PRO A 188 6.47 3.04 26.84
C PRO A 188 5.33 4.01 26.51
N PRO A 189 5.10 4.34 25.22
CA PRO A 189 3.97 5.16 24.81
C PRO A 189 2.61 4.55 25.15
N ALA A 190 1.93 5.10 26.16
CA ALA A 190 0.63 4.57 26.64
C ALA A 190 -0.46 4.56 25.55
N TRP A 191 -0.41 5.49 24.61
CA TRP A 191 -1.35 5.62 23.49
C TRP A 191 -1.00 4.74 22.28
N GLY A 192 0.22 4.19 22.23
CA GLY A 192 0.69 3.45 21.06
C GLY A 192 -0.15 2.21 20.77
N LEU A 193 -0.34 1.34 21.77
CA LEU A 193 -1.08 0.10 21.59
C LEU A 193 -2.58 0.31 21.31
N PRO A 194 -3.30 1.21 22.03
CA PRO A 194 -4.68 1.56 21.66
C PRO A 194 -4.81 2.07 20.22
N LEU A 195 -3.89 2.94 19.77
CA LEU A 195 -3.88 3.46 18.39
C LEU A 195 -3.66 2.35 17.37
N PHE A 196 -2.73 1.43 17.64
CA PHE A 196 -2.48 0.27 16.80
C PHE A 196 -3.72 -0.63 16.66
N ARG A 197 -4.45 -0.88 17.75
CA ARG A 197 -5.70 -1.66 17.72
C ARG A 197 -6.81 -0.94 16.95
N ALA A 198 -6.92 0.37 17.12
CA ALA A 198 -7.88 1.17 16.37
C ALA A 198 -7.63 1.08 14.85
N GLY A 199 -6.36 1.14 14.43
CA GLY A 199 -6.01 0.98 13.03
C GLY A 199 -6.27 -0.43 12.48
N GLU A 200 -6.17 -1.50 13.28
CA GLU A 200 -6.66 -2.83 12.86
C GLU A 200 -8.16 -2.82 12.57
N GLY A 201 -8.95 -2.11 13.39
CA GLY A 201 -10.36 -1.86 13.12
C GLY A 201 -10.58 -1.15 11.78
N LEU A 202 -9.75 -0.16 11.46
CA LEU A 202 -9.79 0.53 10.17
C LEU A 202 -9.49 -0.39 8.99
N VAL A 203 -8.65 -1.43 9.15
CA VAL A 203 -8.40 -2.44 8.10
C VAL A 203 -9.66 -3.25 7.81
N VAL A 204 -10.34 -3.74 8.86
CA VAL A 204 -11.60 -4.49 8.73
C VAL A 204 -12.67 -3.63 8.07
N LEU A 205 -12.88 -2.40 8.56
CA LEU A 205 -13.84 -1.46 7.99
C LEU A 205 -13.44 -1.06 6.55
N GLY A 206 -12.15 -0.94 6.27
CA GLY A 206 -11.62 -0.65 4.95
C GLY A 206 -11.98 -1.73 3.94
N ALA A 207 -11.89 -3.01 4.29
CA ALA A 207 -12.32 -4.12 3.45
C ALA A 207 -13.82 -4.03 3.11
N VAL A 208 -14.66 -3.72 4.10
CA VAL A 208 -16.11 -3.52 3.91
C VAL A 208 -16.38 -2.34 2.97
N ALA A 209 -15.72 -1.20 3.19
CA ALA A 209 -15.89 -0.01 2.37
C ALA A 209 -15.41 -0.21 0.92
N LEU A 210 -14.27 -0.89 0.73
CA LEU A 210 -13.75 -1.25 -0.59
C LEU A 210 -14.70 -2.18 -1.34
N TRP A 211 -15.27 -3.17 -0.66
CA TRP A 211 -16.30 -4.03 -1.24
C TRP A 211 -17.55 -3.24 -1.60
N TRP A 212 -18.02 -2.36 -0.72
CA TRP A 212 -19.21 -1.55 -1.00
C TRP A 212 -19.00 -0.64 -2.22
N ALA A 213 -17.81 -0.04 -2.35
CA ALA A 213 -17.45 0.86 -3.44
C ALA A 213 -17.24 0.13 -4.78
N TYR A 214 -16.57 -1.04 -4.78
CA TYR A 214 -16.05 -1.64 -6.00
C TYR A 214 -16.50 -3.09 -6.24
N GLY A 215 -16.86 -3.82 -5.19
CA GLY A 215 -17.16 -5.25 -5.19
C GLY A 215 -18.65 -5.62 -5.04
N ARG A 216 -19.55 -4.66 -4.74
CA ARG A 216 -20.97 -4.93 -4.49
C ARG A 216 -21.70 -5.63 -5.65
N ARG A 217 -21.27 -5.39 -6.90
CA ARG A 217 -21.81 -6.01 -8.12
C ARG A 217 -21.06 -7.26 -8.56
N ALA A 218 -20.28 -7.88 -7.67
CA ALA A 218 -19.52 -9.07 -8.00
C ALA A 218 -20.43 -10.27 -8.34
N ASP A 219 -20.00 -11.04 -9.34
CA ASP A 219 -20.69 -12.25 -9.77
C ASP A 219 -20.48 -13.40 -8.77
N ARG A 220 -21.37 -14.41 -8.83
CA ARG A 220 -21.34 -15.58 -7.94
C ARG A 220 -19.99 -16.29 -7.92
N ARG A 221 -19.28 -16.36 -9.06
CA ARG A 221 -17.96 -17.03 -9.11
C ARG A 221 -16.90 -16.24 -8.34
N SER A 222 -16.95 -14.90 -8.35
CA SER A 222 -16.06 -14.06 -7.53
C SER A 222 -16.32 -14.30 -6.04
N TRP A 223 -17.60 -14.39 -5.64
CA TRP A 223 -18.01 -14.77 -4.28
C TRP A 223 -17.51 -16.15 -3.85
N LEU A 224 -17.68 -17.18 -4.68
CA LEU A 224 -17.19 -18.52 -4.38
C LEU A 224 -15.68 -18.53 -4.12
N ALA A 225 -14.90 -17.86 -4.96
CA ALA A 225 -13.45 -17.79 -4.81
C ALA A 225 -13.03 -16.99 -3.55
N GLY A 226 -13.71 -15.87 -3.25
CA GLY A 226 -13.45 -15.11 -2.02
C GLY A 226 -13.84 -15.86 -0.75
N CYS A 227 -14.99 -16.55 -0.75
CA CYS A 227 -15.44 -17.37 0.38
C CYS A 227 -14.55 -18.60 0.59
N LEU A 228 -13.97 -19.18 -0.47
CA LEU A 228 -13.01 -20.26 -0.34
C LEU A 228 -11.77 -19.82 0.46
N LEU A 229 -11.22 -18.63 0.15
CA LEU A 229 -10.10 -18.05 0.89
C LEU A 229 -10.47 -17.78 2.36
N ALA A 230 -11.66 -17.24 2.61
CA ALA A 230 -12.19 -17.01 3.95
C ALA A 230 -12.35 -18.30 4.75
N SER A 231 -12.87 -19.35 4.11
CA SER A 231 -13.10 -20.65 4.73
C SER A 231 -11.79 -21.35 5.05
N LEU A 232 -10.79 -21.25 4.16
CA LEU A 232 -9.45 -21.77 4.43
C LEU A 232 -8.82 -21.06 5.64
N PHE A 233 -8.89 -19.72 5.68
CA PHE A 233 -8.42 -18.96 6.83
C PHE A 233 -9.12 -19.39 8.14
N ALA A 234 -10.45 -19.46 8.13
CA ALA A 234 -11.23 -19.86 9.29
C ALA A 234 -10.90 -21.29 9.73
N ALA A 235 -10.78 -22.24 8.79
CA ALA A 235 -10.43 -23.62 9.09
C ALA A 235 -9.03 -23.74 9.72
N ILE A 236 -8.03 -23.04 9.17
CA ILE A 236 -6.66 -23.05 9.73
C ILE A 236 -6.65 -22.36 11.10
N TYR A 237 -7.38 -21.25 11.27
CA TYR A 237 -7.49 -20.57 12.57
C TYR A 237 -8.10 -21.48 13.63
N LEU A 238 -9.20 -22.17 13.32
CA LEU A 238 -9.87 -23.08 14.26
C LEU A 238 -9.02 -24.31 14.57
N ALA A 239 -8.26 -24.83 13.59
CA ALA A 239 -7.37 -25.97 13.80
C ALA A 239 -6.09 -25.60 14.56
N THR A 240 -5.50 -24.45 14.24
CA THR A 240 -4.19 -24.01 14.75
C THR A 240 -4.13 -22.47 14.94
N PRO A 241 -4.75 -21.94 16.01
CA PRO A 241 -4.83 -20.50 16.23
C PRO A 241 -3.45 -19.82 16.34
N ALA A 242 -2.48 -20.46 17.01
CA ALA A 242 -1.15 -19.91 17.23
C ALA A 242 -0.33 -19.80 15.92
N LEU A 243 -0.40 -20.82 15.06
CA LEU A 243 0.20 -20.81 13.72
C LEU A 243 -0.41 -19.68 12.89
N THR A 244 -1.74 -19.58 12.89
CA THR A 244 -2.47 -18.56 12.13
C THR A 244 -2.11 -17.15 12.60
N ALA A 245 -2.12 -16.91 13.91
CA ALA A 245 -1.73 -15.62 14.48
C ALA A 245 -0.30 -15.25 14.09
N THR A 246 0.64 -16.19 14.16
CA THR A 246 2.02 -15.99 13.70
C THR A 246 2.05 -15.57 12.24
N ILE A 247 1.45 -16.36 11.34
CA ILE A 247 1.44 -16.06 9.91
C ILE A 247 0.83 -14.68 9.64
N VAL A 248 -0.28 -14.35 10.28
CA VAL A 248 -0.99 -13.08 10.07
C VAL A 248 -0.17 -11.88 10.55
N VAL A 249 0.50 -11.97 11.69
CA VAL A 249 1.39 -10.92 12.20
C VAL A 249 2.55 -10.68 11.23
N TRP A 250 3.22 -11.72 10.75
CA TRP A 250 4.38 -11.55 9.87
C TRP A 250 4.01 -11.18 8.43
N SER A 251 2.87 -11.67 7.94
CA SER A 251 2.41 -11.48 6.55
C SER A 251 1.61 -10.20 6.34
N HIS A 252 0.93 -9.70 7.37
CA HIS A 252 0.07 -8.52 7.25
C HIS A 252 0.30 -7.48 8.34
N GLY A 253 1.11 -7.77 9.37
CA GLY A 253 1.28 -6.85 10.49
C GLY A 253 0.03 -6.77 11.37
N LEU A 254 -0.88 -7.73 11.29
CA LEU A 254 -2.10 -7.78 12.10
C LEU A 254 -1.87 -8.69 13.32
N THR A 255 -2.15 -8.18 14.50
CA THR A 255 -2.05 -8.88 15.79
C THR A 255 -3.30 -9.67 16.16
N LEU A 256 -4.35 -9.61 15.33
CA LEU A 256 -5.64 -10.26 15.56
C LEU A 256 -6.28 -9.84 16.89
N THR A 257 -6.24 -8.54 17.20
CA THR A 257 -6.80 -8.03 18.46
C THR A 257 -8.33 -8.01 18.49
N LEU A 258 -8.97 -8.00 17.33
CA LEU A 258 -10.41 -8.11 17.21
C LEU A 258 -10.85 -9.59 17.24
N PRO A 259 -12.13 -9.89 17.52
CA PRO A 259 -12.65 -11.24 17.35
C PRO A 259 -12.38 -11.82 15.95
N TRP A 260 -11.88 -13.06 15.87
CA TRP A 260 -11.40 -13.68 14.62
C TRP A 260 -12.43 -13.68 13.49
N TRP A 261 -13.73 -13.79 13.82
CA TRP A 261 -14.83 -13.81 12.86
C TRP A 261 -14.96 -12.50 12.08
N LEU A 262 -14.51 -11.37 12.64
CA LEU A 262 -14.45 -10.09 11.92
C LEU A 262 -13.43 -10.13 10.78
N TYR A 263 -12.25 -10.70 11.02
CA TYR A 263 -11.25 -10.86 9.96
C TYR A 263 -11.71 -11.90 8.93
N ALA A 264 -12.33 -12.99 9.37
CA ALA A 264 -12.89 -14.01 8.48
C ALA A 264 -14.02 -13.45 7.59
N ALA A 265 -14.79 -12.46 8.07
CA ALA A 265 -15.79 -11.76 7.28
C ALA A 265 -15.19 -10.67 6.37
N ALA A 266 -14.12 -10.00 6.79
CA ALA A 266 -13.44 -8.97 5.98
C ALA A 266 -12.67 -9.56 4.79
N LEU A 267 -12.01 -10.70 4.99
CA LEU A 267 -11.20 -11.37 3.97
C LEU A 267 -11.96 -11.68 2.66
N PRO A 268 -13.18 -12.29 2.67
CA PRO A 268 -13.92 -12.55 1.46
C PRO A 268 -14.38 -11.25 0.79
N LEU A 269 -14.76 -10.22 1.56
CA LEU A 269 -15.16 -8.93 0.99
C LEU A 269 -14.01 -8.29 0.20
N PHE A 270 -12.81 -8.31 0.77
CA PHE A 270 -11.62 -7.82 0.07
C PHE A 270 -11.28 -8.69 -1.15
N ALA A 271 -11.24 -10.03 -0.99
CA ALA A 271 -10.90 -10.96 -2.06
C ALA A 271 -11.88 -10.88 -3.24
N VAL A 272 -13.18 -10.84 -2.96
CA VAL A 272 -14.24 -10.64 -3.97
C VAL A 272 -14.01 -9.35 -4.74
N THR A 273 -13.63 -8.27 -4.05
CA THR A 273 -13.37 -6.97 -4.68
C THR A 273 -12.20 -7.06 -5.67
N VAL A 274 -11.10 -7.70 -5.28
CA VAL A 274 -9.93 -7.94 -6.15
C VAL A 274 -10.30 -8.80 -7.36
N ILE A 275 -10.93 -9.95 -7.12
CA ILE A 275 -11.26 -10.94 -8.17
C ILE A 275 -12.25 -10.34 -9.17
N HIS A 276 -13.28 -9.66 -8.66
CA HIS A 276 -14.25 -8.98 -9.52
C HIS A 276 -13.60 -7.86 -10.34
N ALA A 277 -12.67 -7.09 -9.76
CA ALA A 277 -11.92 -6.06 -10.49
C ALA A 277 -11.06 -6.66 -11.61
N LEU A 278 -10.36 -7.78 -11.36
CA LEU A 278 -9.59 -8.49 -12.38
C LEU A 278 -10.48 -8.97 -13.53
N ARG A 279 -11.61 -9.60 -13.21
CA ARG A 279 -12.53 -10.19 -14.18
C ARG A 279 -13.30 -9.17 -14.99
N SER A 280 -13.59 -8.02 -14.40
CA SER A 280 -14.29 -6.91 -15.09
C SER A 280 -13.35 -6.03 -15.92
N GLY A 281 -12.10 -6.46 -16.16
CA GLY A 281 -11.11 -5.69 -16.92
C GLY A 281 -10.54 -4.47 -16.19
N ARG A 282 -10.92 -4.20 -14.94
CA ARG A 282 -10.42 -3.09 -14.11
C ARG A 282 -9.07 -3.43 -13.48
N ARG A 283 -8.11 -3.84 -14.31
CA ARG A 283 -6.79 -4.35 -13.89
C ARG A 283 -6.02 -3.37 -13.01
N SER A 284 -6.06 -2.08 -13.35
CA SER A 284 -5.44 -1.01 -12.57
C SER A 284 -5.89 -0.98 -11.10
N MET A 285 -7.19 -1.10 -10.86
CA MET A 285 -7.73 -1.14 -9.49
C MET A 285 -7.34 -2.45 -8.80
N ALA A 286 -7.44 -3.59 -9.51
CA ALA A 286 -7.03 -4.87 -8.94
C ALA A 286 -5.56 -4.88 -8.51
N TYR A 287 -4.67 -4.31 -9.31
CA TYR A 287 -3.25 -4.17 -8.99
C TYR A 287 -3.01 -3.26 -7.78
N ALA A 288 -3.72 -2.13 -7.67
CA ALA A 288 -3.65 -1.29 -6.49
C ALA A 288 -4.10 -2.05 -5.23
N LEU A 289 -5.19 -2.81 -5.30
CA LEU A 289 -5.68 -3.62 -4.18
C LEU A 289 -4.71 -4.75 -3.82
N LEU A 290 -4.13 -5.44 -4.81
CA LEU A 290 -3.12 -6.48 -4.56
C LEU A 290 -1.86 -5.90 -3.89
N LEU A 291 -1.42 -4.72 -4.30
CA LEU A 291 -0.31 -4.01 -3.63
C LEU A 291 -0.69 -3.58 -2.21
N LEU A 292 -1.92 -3.16 -1.98
CA LEU A 292 -2.42 -2.82 -0.64
C LEU A 292 -2.44 -4.06 0.27
N ALA A 293 -2.83 -5.22 -0.26
CA ALA A 293 -2.76 -6.49 0.46
C ALA A 293 -1.32 -6.89 0.79
N ALA A 294 -0.41 -6.78 -0.19
CA ALA A 294 1.01 -7.05 -0.01
C ALA A 294 1.69 -6.06 0.96
N ALA A 295 1.22 -4.81 1.03
CA ALA A 295 1.68 -3.84 2.03
C ALA A 295 1.35 -4.30 3.46
N GLY A 296 0.14 -4.82 3.66
CA GLY A 296 -0.38 -5.14 4.99
C GLY A 296 -0.77 -3.88 5.79
N TYR A 297 -1.13 -4.09 7.05
CA TYR A 297 -1.54 -3.04 7.99
C TYR A 297 -0.37 -2.25 8.57
N ALA A 298 0.59 -2.98 9.16
CA ALA A 298 1.76 -2.42 9.82
C ALA A 298 3.00 -2.73 8.99
N PRO A 299 3.27 -1.99 7.90
CA PRO A 299 4.44 -2.24 7.08
C PRO A 299 5.70 -2.04 7.94
N GLN A 300 6.39 -3.13 8.27
CA GLN A 300 7.61 -3.12 9.10
C GLN A 300 8.87 -2.90 8.26
N LEU A 301 8.77 -3.20 6.97
CA LEU A 301 9.83 -2.99 5.98
C LEU A 301 9.49 -1.80 5.09
N SER A 302 10.52 -1.04 4.71
CA SER A 302 10.36 0.14 3.84
C SER A 302 9.63 -0.19 2.55
N SER A 303 9.90 -1.35 1.92
CA SER A 303 9.21 -1.83 0.71
C SER A 303 7.70 -1.96 0.87
N GLN A 304 7.22 -2.48 2.00
CA GLN A 304 5.79 -2.65 2.27
C GLN A 304 5.08 -1.30 2.38
N PHE A 305 5.71 -0.32 3.02
CA PHE A 305 5.20 1.03 3.12
C PHE A 305 5.08 1.66 1.71
N TRP A 306 6.09 1.44 0.87
CA TRP A 306 6.06 1.88 -0.53
C TRP A 306 4.93 1.23 -1.33
N PHE A 307 4.65 -0.08 -1.15
CA PHE A 307 3.52 -0.74 -1.82
C PHE A 307 2.19 -0.08 -1.48
N GLY A 308 1.94 0.20 -0.20
CA GLY A 308 0.70 0.87 0.24
C GLY A 308 0.57 2.27 -0.33
N MET A 309 1.66 3.04 -0.36
CA MET A 309 1.65 4.38 -0.95
C MET A 309 1.46 4.38 -2.47
N ILE A 310 2.10 3.44 -3.19
CA ILE A 310 1.89 3.28 -4.63
C ILE A 310 0.44 2.88 -4.90
N ALA A 311 -0.09 1.90 -4.16
CA ALA A 311 -1.47 1.45 -4.26
C ALA A 311 -2.45 2.61 -4.12
N LEU A 312 -2.33 3.41 -3.05
CA LEU A 312 -3.24 4.51 -2.76
C LEU A 312 -3.07 5.69 -3.72
N SER A 313 -1.83 6.04 -4.07
CA SER A 313 -1.55 7.08 -5.07
C SER A 313 -2.12 6.69 -6.44
N TYR A 314 -1.97 5.43 -6.84
CA TYR A 314 -2.47 4.96 -8.12
C TYR A 314 -4.00 4.79 -8.13
N ALA A 315 -4.59 4.33 -7.03
CA ALA A 315 -6.05 4.24 -6.88
C ALA A 315 -6.71 5.64 -6.96
N THR A 316 -6.10 6.67 -6.37
CA THR A 316 -6.61 8.05 -6.48
C THR A 316 -6.46 8.64 -7.88
N LEU A 317 -5.42 8.25 -8.63
CA LEU A 317 -5.22 8.64 -10.03
C LEU A 317 -6.21 7.96 -11.00
N THR A 318 -6.81 6.84 -10.60
CA THR A 318 -7.69 6.02 -11.44
C THR A 318 -9.14 5.98 -10.96
N ALA A 319 -9.45 6.67 -9.85
CA ALA A 319 -10.79 6.73 -9.31
C ALA A 319 -11.78 7.32 -10.35
N PRO A 320 -12.94 6.68 -10.57
CA PRO A 320 -13.93 7.18 -11.52
C PRO A 320 -14.45 8.55 -11.07
N SER A 321 -14.42 9.53 -11.97
CA SER A 321 -15.04 10.84 -11.76
C SER A 321 -16.56 10.72 -11.93
N GLU A 322 -17.33 11.47 -11.14
CA GLU A 322 -18.81 11.48 -11.19
C GLU A 322 -19.37 11.74 -12.60
N HIS A 323 -18.64 12.45 -13.47
CA HIS A 323 -19.03 12.71 -14.85
C HIS A 323 -19.11 11.47 -15.77
N ASN A 324 -18.40 10.38 -15.46
CA ASN A 324 -18.47 9.16 -16.28
C ASN A 324 -19.56 8.19 -15.82
N ALA A 325 -20.16 8.41 -14.64
CA ALA A 325 -21.17 7.51 -14.09
C ALA A 325 -22.55 7.70 -14.75
N THR A 326 -22.87 8.91 -15.21
CA THR A 326 -24.16 9.22 -15.86
C THR A 326 -24.25 8.70 -17.30
N SER A 327 -23.13 8.52 -18.00
CA SER A 327 -23.12 8.03 -19.39
C SER A 327 -23.20 6.50 -19.53
N SER A 328 -23.30 5.75 -18.43
CA SER A 328 -23.44 4.28 -18.43
C SER A 328 -24.74 3.77 -17.83
N MET A 329 -25.68 4.69 -17.55
CA MET A 329 -27.06 4.39 -17.13
C MET A 329 -28.10 4.73 -18.20
N VAL A 330 -27.64 4.93 -19.44
CA VAL A 330 -28.47 4.98 -20.66
C VAL A 330 -28.00 3.86 -21.57
#